data_AF-A0A5E7Z2U7-F1
#
_entry.id   AF-A0A5E7Z2U7-F1
#
_cell.length_a   1.000
_cell.length_b   1.000
_cell.length_c   1.000
_cell.angle_alpha   90.00
_cell.angle_beta   90.00
_cell.angle_gamma   90.00
#
_symmetry.space_group_name_H-M   'P 1'
#
loop_
_entity.id
_entity.type
_entity.pdbx_description
1 polymer ?
#
loop_
_entity_poly.entity_id
_entity_poly.type
_entity_poly.pdbx_seq_one_letter_code
_entity_poly.pdbx_strand_id
1 'polypeptide(L)'
;MSRGIPLSAMSCLALIAACSRPAPETNVTDVAGSAGAVDRNVAEVAPSPEPSPVPVPSPSPSATPANLAGRWIGVEGMYLVVKPTAPDTYALEMQYDLDHKMTATGRAADDGIAFERDGKTLTLKPSDGAATGLKYLDGKRDCLTVAPGEGYCRG
;
A
#
# COMPACT_ATOMS: atom_id res chain seq x y z
N MET A 1 -15.32 53.56 -6.84
CA MET A 1 -15.12 54.00 -5.44
C MET A 1 -14.28 52.94 -4.73
N SER A 2 -13.12 53.35 -4.20
CA SER A 2 -12.11 52.49 -3.59
C SER A 2 -12.17 52.60 -2.06
N ARG A 3 -12.17 51.46 -1.36
CA ARG A 3 -11.87 51.27 0.07
C ARG A 3 -11.45 49.78 0.21
N GLY A 4 -10.29 49.34 0.68
CA GLY A 4 -9.19 49.96 1.42
C GLY A 4 -8.98 49.23 2.76
N ILE A 5 -8.08 48.22 2.79
CA ILE A 5 -7.02 47.87 3.79
C ILE A 5 -7.49 47.62 5.26
N PRO A 6 -7.03 46.59 6.05
CA PRO A 6 -5.60 46.30 6.26
C PRO A 6 -5.08 44.86 6.38
N LEU A 7 -3.86 44.79 5.84
CA LEU A 7 -2.69 43.98 6.18
C LEU A 7 -2.44 43.90 7.71
N SER A 8 -2.31 42.68 8.24
CA SER A 8 -1.61 42.42 9.52
C SER A 8 -0.41 41.51 9.24
N ALA A 9 0.75 42.00 9.66
CA ALA A 9 2.05 41.38 9.59
C ALA A 9 2.40 40.67 10.91
N MET A 10 3.58 40.05 10.90
CA MET A 10 4.36 39.45 12.02
C MET A 10 3.97 38.05 12.47
N SER A 11 4.89 37.16 12.83
CA SER A 11 6.35 36.98 12.68
C SER A 11 6.67 35.80 13.60
N CYS A 12 7.50 34.84 13.19
CA CYS A 12 8.62 34.30 13.99
C CYS A 12 9.18 33.02 13.34
N LEU A 13 10.47 33.09 13.03
CA LEU A 13 11.35 31.97 12.74
C LEU A 13 11.46 31.04 13.96
N ALA A 14 11.43 29.73 13.72
CA ALA A 14 12.07 28.75 14.60
C ALA A 14 12.95 27.83 13.75
N LEU A 15 14.26 28.08 13.77
CA LEU A 15 15.28 27.17 13.32
C LEU A 15 15.42 26.07 14.38
N ILE A 16 15.13 24.82 14.02
CA ILE A 16 15.46 23.65 14.83
C ILE A 16 16.43 22.75 14.08
N ALA A 17 17.41 22.28 14.85
CA ALA A 17 18.73 21.85 14.45
C ALA A 17 18.77 20.50 13.71
N ALA A 18 19.69 20.41 12.75
CA ALA A 18 20.15 19.15 12.17
C ALA A 18 21.00 18.39 13.20
N CYS A 19 20.46 17.30 13.76
CA CYS A 19 21.23 16.36 14.57
C CYS A 19 21.86 15.29 13.67
N SER A 20 23.11 15.52 13.26
CA SER A 20 23.99 14.45 12.77
C SER A 20 24.35 13.51 13.92
N ARG A 21 24.10 12.21 13.77
CA ARG A 21 24.57 11.18 14.70
C ARG A 21 25.74 10.42 14.07
N PRO A 22 26.96 10.48 14.64
CA PRO A 22 28.01 9.52 14.32
C PRO A 22 27.77 8.17 15.03
N ALA A 23 28.16 7.10 14.35
CA ALA A 23 28.10 5.71 14.82
C ALA A 23 29.07 5.48 16.01
N PRO A 24 28.71 4.63 16.99
CA PRO A 24 29.69 4.14 17.95
C PRO A 24 30.48 2.97 17.35
N GLU A 25 31.77 3.19 17.16
CA GLU A 25 32.77 2.13 17.00
C GLU A 25 33.12 1.50 18.37
N THR A 26 33.19 0.17 18.35
CA THR A 26 34.07 -0.73 19.13
C THR A 26 34.47 -0.36 20.57
N ASN A 27 34.11 -1.23 21.51
CA ASN A 27 35.02 -1.57 22.59
C ASN A 27 35.02 -3.08 22.86
N VAL A 28 36.16 -3.68 22.53
CA VAL A 28 36.57 -5.04 22.89
C VAL A 28 36.94 -5.00 24.37
N THR A 29 36.23 -5.75 25.20
CA THR A 29 36.76 -6.16 26.50
C THR A 29 36.87 -7.67 26.51
N ASP A 30 38.12 -8.10 26.42
CA ASP A 30 38.60 -9.43 26.75
C ASP A 30 38.28 -9.73 28.22
N VAL A 31 37.56 -10.82 28.47
CA VAL A 31 37.51 -11.43 29.81
C VAL A 31 37.92 -12.89 29.69
N ALA A 32 39.22 -13.11 29.83
CA ALA A 32 39.79 -14.40 30.19
C ALA A 32 39.37 -14.76 31.64
N GLY A 33 38.79 -15.94 31.86
CA GLY A 33 38.26 -16.27 33.18
C GLY A 33 37.70 -17.67 33.42
N SER A 34 38.54 -18.68 33.27
CA SER A 34 38.51 -19.97 34.01
C SER A 34 37.69 -21.15 33.47
N ALA A 35 38.37 -22.29 33.53
CA ALA A 35 38.03 -23.59 32.98
C ALA A 35 36.98 -24.34 33.80
N GLY A 36 36.00 -24.89 33.09
CA GLY A 36 35.12 -25.96 33.56
C GLY A 36 34.86 -26.89 32.37
N ALA A 37 35.50 -28.05 32.37
CA ALA A 37 35.30 -29.08 31.37
C ALA A 37 33.95 -29.77 31.61
N VAL A 38 33.01 -29.66 30.66
CA VAL A 38 31.96 -30.66 30.44
C VAL A 38 31.61 -30.74 28.94
N ASP A 39 31.80 -31.95 28.43
CA ASP A 39 31.09 -32.65 27.37
C ASP A 39 30.89 -31.99 25.98
N ARG A 40 31.57 -32.57 24.99
CA ARG A 40 31.37 -32.31 23.56
C ARG A 40 30.05 -32.95 23.11
N ASN A 41 28.99 -32.15 23.07
CA ASN A 41 27.82 -32.41 22.23
C ASN A 41 27.56 -31.18 21.34
N VAL A 42 28.33 -31.08 20.26
CA VAL A 42 28.00 -30.18 19.15
C VAL A 42 26.90 -30.88 18.35
N ALA A 43 25.66 -30.61 18.73
CA ALA A 43 24.56 -30.79 17.82
C ALA A 43 24.80 -29.86 16.63
N GLU A 44 24.99 -30.46 15.46
CA GLU A 44 25.05 -29.77 14.18
C GLU A 44 23.81 -28.89 14.05
N VAL A 45 24.01 -27.57 14.14
CA VAL A 45 22.97 -26.58 13.87
C VAL A 45 22.68 -26.65 12.38
N ALA A 46 21.58 -27.30 12.04
CA ALA A 46 21.03 -27.27 10.69
C ALA A 46 20.86 -25.80 10.25
N PRO A 47 21.24 -25.43 9.02
CA PRO A 47 21.07 -24.07 8.54
C PRO A 47 19.58 -23.71 8.53
N SER A 48 19.26 -22.57 9.16
CA SER A 48 17.94 -21.95 9.10
C SER A 48 17.54 -21.77 7.63
N PRO A 49 16.32 -22.13 7.22
CA PRO A 49 15.87 -21.91 5.85
C PRO A 49 15.95 -20.42 5.54
N GLU A 50 16.62 -20.11 4.43
CA GLU A 50 16.69 -18.78 3.84
C GLU A 50 15.26 -18.23 3.65
N PRO A 51 14.97 -16.97 3.99
CA PRO A 51 13.65 -16.41 3.77
C PRO A 51 13.32 -16.45 2.27
N SER A 52 12.23 -17.15 1.92
CA SER A 52 11.70 -17.15 0.56
C SER A 52 11.55 -15.72 0.06
N PRO A 53 11.94 -15.42 -1.19
CA PRO A 53 11.80 -14.08 -1.75
C PRO A 53 10.33 -13.66 -1.68
N VAL A 54 10.07 -12.50 -1.08
CA VAL A 54 8.78 -11.83 -1.20
C VAL A 54 8.52 -11.58 -2.69
N PRO A 55 7.40 -12.05 -3.26
CA PRO A 55 7.12 -11.83 -4.68
C PRO A 55 7.03 -10.33 -4.93
N VAL A 56 7.89 -9.85 -5.82
CA VAL A 56 7.82 -8.50 -6.37
C VAL A 56 6.52 -8.43 -7.19
N PRO A 57 5.65 -7.42 -6.99
CA PRO A 57 4.40 -7.33 -7.73
C PRO A 57 4.71 -7.30 -9.23
N SER A 58 4.19 -8.28 -9.97
CA SER A 58 4.26 -8.28 -11.42
C SER A 58 3.29 -7.20 -11.92
N PRO A 59 3.74 -6.22 -12.71
CA PRO A 59 2.82 -5.24 -13.26
C PRO A 59 1.85 -5.97 -14.19
N SER A 60 0.57 -5.95 -13.85
CA SER A 60 -0.51 -6.24 -14.78
C SER A 60 -0.39 -5.25 -15.95
N PRO A 61 -0.62 -5.65 -17.22
CA PRO A 61 -0.41 -4.78 -18.38
C PRO A 61 -1.09 -3.43 -18.15
N SER A 62 -0.40 -2.32 -18.45
CA SER A 62 -0.90 -0.94 -18.27
C SER A 62 -2.29 -0.79 -18.84
N ALA A 63 -3.30 -1.00 -18.01
CA ALA A 63 -4.68 -0.83 -18.40
C ALA A 63 -4.98 0.66 -18.33
N THR A 64 -5.45 1.23 -19.42
CA THR A 64 -5.99 2.59 -19.38
C THR A 64 -7.21 2.60 -18.44
N PRO A 65 -7.50 3.70 -17.73
CA PRO A 65 -8.65 3.77 -16.82
C PRO A 65 -9.99 3.40 -17.48
N ALA A 66 -10.12 3.61 -18.80
CA ALA A 66 -11.27 3.17 -19.58
C ALA A 66 -11.47 1.64 -19.58
N ASN A 67 -10.40 0.85 -19.56
CA ASN A 67 -10.46 -0.62 -19.54
C ASN A 67 -10.93 -1.18 -18.19
N LEU A 68 -11.03 -0.34 -17.15
CA LEU A 68 -11.44 -0.76 -15.82
C LEU A 68 -12.97 -0.84 -15.67
N ALA A 69 -13.73 -0.38 -16.68
CA ALA A 69 -15.19 -0.37 -16.70
C ALA A 69 -15.81 -1.77 -16.52
N GLY A 70 -16.95 -1.86 -15.84
CA GLY A 70 -17.75 -3.07 -15.59
C GLY A 70 -17.76 -3.51 -14.11
N ARG A 71 -18.17 -4.76 -13.84
CA ARG A 71 -18.25 -5.33 -12.48
C ARG A 71 -17.06 -6.23 -12.13
N TRP A 72 -16.54 -6.09 -10.92
CA TRP A 72 -15.44 -6.83 -10.34
C TRP A 72 -15.88 -7.48 -9.03
N ILE A 73 -15.36 -8.68 -8.73
CA ILE A 73 -15.78 -9.49 -7.59
C ILE A 73 -14.64 -9.59 -6.56
N GLY A 74 -14.94 -9.21 -5.32
CA GLY A 74 -14.06 -9.37 -4.17
C GLY A 74 -14.44 -10.60 -3.33
N VAL A 75 -13.79 -10.74 -2.19
CA VAL A 75 -14.09 -11.81 -1.22
C VAL A 75 -15.43 -11.57 -0.52
N GLU A 76 -16.07 -12.65 -0.06
CA GLU A 76 -17.21 -12.56 0.87
C GLU A 76 -18.39 -11.67 0.41
N GLY A 77 -18.60 -11.57 -0.90
CA GLY A 77 -19.67 -10.75 -1.49
C GLY A 77 -19.31 -9.28 -1.71
N MET A 78 -18.08 -8.87 -1.38
CA MET A 78 -17.53 -7.58 -1.80
C MET A 78 -17.56 -7.45 -3.32
N TYR A 79 -17.77 -6.23 -3.81
CA TYR A 79 -17.81 -5.97 -5.24
C TYR A 79 -17.44 -4.53 -5.54
N LEU A 80 -17.11 -4.30 -6.80
CA LEU A 80 -16.91 -2.98 -7.36
C LEU A 80 -17.54 -2.93 -8.76
N VAL A 81 -18.27 -1.86 -9.04
CA VAL A 81 -18.77 -1.54 -10.38
C VAL A 81 -18.19 -0.19 -10.80
N VAL A 82 -17.51 -0.18 -11.94
CA VAL A 82 -16.94 1.02 -12.56
C VAL A 82 -17.77 1.37 -13.78
N LYS A 83 -18.35 2.57 -13.83
CA LYS A 83 -19.17 3.05 -14.95
C LYS A 83 -18.60 4.37 -15.47
N PRO A 84 -18.13 4.47 -16.72
CA PRO A 84 -17.79 5.76 -17.32
C PRO A 84 -19.01 6.67 -17.36
N THR A 85 -18.87 7.93 -16.96
CA THR A 85 -19.98 8.91 -16.99
C THR A 85 -19.67 10.14 -17.85
N ALA A 86 -18.39 10.45 -18.03
CA ALA A 86 -17.87 11.48 -18.94
C ALA A 86 -16.40 11.15 -19.27
N PRO A 87 -15.74 11.86 -20.21
CA PRO A 87 -14.29 11.73 -20.38
C PRO A 87 -13.57 11.84 -19.03
N ASP A 88 -12.67 10.90 -18.77
CA ASP A 88 -11.85 10.81 -17.56
C ASP A 88 -12.63 10.80 -16.24
N THR A 89 -13.93 10.49 -16.27
CA THR A 89 -14.81 10.51 -15.10
C THR A 89 -15.64 9.24 -15.00
N TYR A 90 -15.69 8.69 -13.80
CA TYR A 90 -16.32 7.39 -13.53
C TYR A 90 -17.26 7.49 -12.32
N ALA A 91 -18.37 6.78 -12.35
CA ALA A 91 -19.13 6.42 -11.16
C ALA A 91 -18.62 5.06 -10.65
N LEU A 92 -18.28 5.02 -9.36
CA LEU A 92 -17.87 3.84 -8.63
C LEU A 92 -18.98 3.44 -7.68
N GLU A 93 -19.39 2.19 -7.69
CA GLU A 93 -20.31 1.60 -6.71
C GLU A 93 -19.63 0.37 -6.11
N MET A 94 -19.47 0.33 -4.80
CA MET A 94 -18.68 -0.73 -4.16
C MET A 94 -19.21 -1.14 -2.79
N GLN A 95 -19.03 -2.41 -2.48
CA GLN A 95 -18.99 -2.95 -1.11
C GLN A 95 -17.54 -3.31 -0.83
N TYR A 96 -16.87 -2.51 0.01
CA TYR A 96 -15.42 -2.61 0.22
C TYR A 96 -15.04 -3.33 1.52
N ASP A 97 -16.02 -3.66 2.36
CA ASP A 97 -15.94 -4.64 3.44
C ASP A 97 -17.34 -5.22 3.71
N LEU A 98 -17.50 -6.03 4.76
CA LEU A 98 -18.76 -6.70 5.08
C LEU A 98 -19.88 -5.76 5.52
N ASP A 99 -19.53 -4.59 6.04
CA ASP A 99 -20.44 -3.66 6.71
C ASP A 99 -20.69 -2.37 5.91
N HIS A 100 -19.80 -2.04 4.96
CA HIS A 100 -19.82 -0.76 4.27
C HIS A 100 -20.00 -0.89 2.76
N LYS A 101 -20.90 -0.03 2.27
CA LYS A 101 -21.16 0.20 0.84
C LYS A 101 -21.04 1.68 0.56
N MET A 102 -20.56 2.04 -0.63
CA MET A 102 -20.53 3.43 -1.05
C MET A 102 -20.68 3.60 -2.56
N THR A 103 -21.06 4.81 -2.94
CA THR A 103 -20.85 5.33 -4.29
C THR A 103 -19.83 6.47 -4.24
N ALA A 104 -18.96 6.55 -5.24
CA ALA A 104 -18.02 7.64 -5.40
C ALA A 104 -17.97 8.11 -6.85
N THR A 105 -17.51 9.34 -7.02
CA THR A 105 -17.05 9.80 -8.32
C THR A 105 -15.54 9.60 -8.39
N GLY A 106 -15.09 8.87 -9.41
CA GLY A 106 -13.69 8.69 -9.75
C GLY A 106 -13.22 9.63 -10.86
N ARG A 107 -11.91 9.84 -10.94
CA ARG A 107 -11.22 10.52 -12.04
C ARG A 107 -10.09 9.64 -12.57
N ALA A 108 -9.85 9.69 -13.89
CA ALA A 108 -8.67 9.05 -14.46
C ALA A 108 -7.40 9.60 -13.79
N ALA A 109 -6.48 8.71 -13.48
CA ALA A 109 -5.14 8.99 -12.98
C ALA A 109 -4.13 8.14 -13.76
N ASP A 110 -2.84 8.44 -13.63
CA ASP A 110 -1.78 7.77 -14.39
C ASP A 110 -1.77 6.24 -14.18
N ASP A 111 -2.13 5.78 -12.98
CA ASP A 111 -2.08 4.38 -12.57
C ASP A 111 -3.47 3.78 -12.25
N GLY A 112 -4.56 4.45 -12.64
CA GLY A 112 -5.92 3.92 -12.49
C GLY A 112 -7.00 4.98 -12.33
N ILE A 113 -7.87 4.82 -11.33
CA ILE A 113 -8.96 5.76 -11.04
C ILE A 113 -8.79 6.29 -9.61
N ALA A 114 -8.54 7.59 -9.48
CA ALA A 114 -8.49 8.28 -8.19
C ALA A 114 -9.91 8.59 -7.70
N PHE A 115 -10.19 8.39 -6.40
CA PHE A 115 -11.48 8.69 -5.77
C PHE A 115 -11.31 9.01 -4.28
N GLU A 116 -12.31 9.67 -3.69
CA GLU A 116 -12.31 10.01 -2.26
C GLU A 116 -13.08 8.98 -1.44
N ARG A 117 -12.50 8.55 -0.31
CA ARG A 117 -13.16 7.77 0.74
C ARG A 117 -12.61 8.19 2.10
N ASP A 118 -13.49 8.50 3.05
CA ASP A 118 -13.15 8.94 4.41
C ASP A 118 -12.17 10.14 4.46
N GLY A 119 -12.34 11.09 3.53
CA GLY A 119 -11.48 12.27 3.42
C GLY A 119 -10.07 11.99 2.90
N LYS A 120 -9.85 10.80 2.32
CA LYS A 120 -8.58 10.39 1.69
C LYS A 120 -8.79 10.15 0.20
N THR A 121 -7.86 10.66 -0.60
CA THR A 121 -7.70 10.25 -1.99
C THR A 121 -7.09 8.86 -2.04
N LEU A 122 -7.81 7.92 -2.64
CA LEU A 122 -7.36 6.56 -2.94
C LEU A 122 -7.26 6.39 -4.46
N THR A 123 -6.51 5.39 -4.90
CA THR A 123 -6.46 5.00 -6.31
C THR A 123 -6.85 3.53 -6.45
N LEU A 124 -7.83 3.27 -7.30
CA LEU A 124 -8.17 1.94 -7.79
C LEU A 124 -7.23 1.60 -8.95
N LYS A 125 -6.34 0.62 -8.75
CA LYS A 125 -5.26 0.29 -9.69
C LYS A 125 -5.44 -1.09 -10.31
N PRO A 126 -5.05 -1.30 -11.59
CA PRO A 126 -4.83 -2.63 -12.14
C PRO A 126 -3.83 -3.43 -11.30
N SER A 127 -4.11 -4.72 -11.10
CA SER A 127 -3.27 -5.63 -10.32
C SER A 127 -3.46 -7.07 -10.79
N ASP A 128 -2.94 -8.02 -10.00
CA ASP A 128 -3.25 -9.44 -10.07
C ASP A 128 -3.73 -9.93 -8.69
N GLY A 129 -4.18 -11.18 -8.65
CA GLY A 129 -4.73 -11.82 -7.47
C GLY A 129 -3.76 -11.89 -6.31
N ALA A 130 -2.48 -12.16 -6.60
CA ALA A 130 -1.44 -12.26 -5.59
C ALA A 130 -1.17 -10.89 -4.94
N ALA A 131 -1.12 -9.82 -5.74
CA ALA A 131 -0.90 -8.45 -5.29
C ALA A 131 -2.03 -7.91 -4.40
N THR A 132 -3.24 -8.48 -4.47
CA THR A 132 -4.34 -8.09 -3.57
C THR A 132 -4.10 -8.50 -2.11
N GLY A 133 -3.26 -9.50 -1.86
CA GLY A 133 -3.08 -10.12 -0.54
C GLY A 133 -4.24 -11.02 -0.11
N LEU A 134 -5.21 -11.30 -0.99
CA LEU A 134 -6.41 -12.09 -0.70
C LEU A 134 -6.28 -13.49 -1.31
N LYS A 135 -6.18 -14.52 -0.47
CA LYS A 135 -6.00 -15.93 -0.89
C LYS A 135 -7.05 -16.41 -1.90
N TYR A 136 -8.30 -15.96 -1.77
CA TYR A 136 -9.38 -16.33 -2.69
C TYR A 136 -9.16 -15.79 -4.12
N LEU A 137 -8.42 -14.68 -4.24
CA LEU A 137 -8.13 -14.05 -5.51
C LEU A 137 -6.82 -14.56 -6.12
N ASP A 138 -6.01 -15.29 -5.36
CA ASP A 138 -4.70 -15.77 -5.80
C ASP A 138 -4.76 -16.56 -7.12
N GLY A 139 -3.75 -16.37 -7.97
CA GLY A 139 -3.70 -16.93 -9.33
C GLY A 139 -4.56 -16.23 -10.38
N LYS A 140 -5.47 -15.32 -10.00
CA LYS A 140 -6.20 -14.47 -10.97
C LYS A 140 -5.28 -13.36 -11.49
N ARG A 141 -5.50 -12.93 -12.73
CA ARG A 141 -4.65 -11.93 -13.40
C ARG A 141 -5.35 -10.63 -13.77
N ASP A 142 -6.68 -10.68 -13.92
CA ASP A 142 -7.49 -9.50 -14.19
C ASP A 142 -8.11 -9.02 -12.89
N CYS A 143 -7.34 -8.22 -12.15
CA CYS A 143 -7.71 -7.74 -10.83
C CYS A 143 -7.51 -6.25 -10.69
N LEU A 144 -8.20 -5.67 -9.72
CA LEU A 144 -8.01 -4.32 -9.24
C LEU A 144 -7.70 -4.35 -7.74
N THR A 145 -6.93 -3.38 -7.28
CA THR A 145 -6.58 -3.19 -5.87
C THR A 145 -6.69 -1.72 -5.50
N VAL A 146 -7.27 -1.45 -4.32
CA VAL A 146 -7.30 -0.12 -3.70
C VAL A 146 -6.23 -0.03 -2.62
N ALA A 147 -6.14 -1.07 -1.79
CA ALA A 147 -5.16 -1.24 -0.73
C ALA A 147 -4.87 -2.74 -0.52
N PRO A 148 -3.77 -3.11 0.16
CA PRO A 148 -3.57 -4.50 0.57
C PRO A 148 -4.77 -5.00 1.39
N GLY A 149 -5.30 -6.17 1.03
CA GLY A 149 -6.51 -6.72 1.63
C GLY A 149 -7.82 -6.21 1.02
N GLU A 150 -7.76 -5.31 0.04
CA GLU A 150 -8.92 -4.81 -0.71
C GLU A 150 -8.69 -4.95 -2.21
N GLY A 151 -9.17 -6.05 -2.78
CA GLY A 151 -9.05 -6.35 -4.19
C GLY A 151 -10.30 -6.99 -4.79
N TYR A 152 -10.42 -6.86 -6.10
CA TYR A 152 -11.55 -7.34 -6.87
C TYR A 152 -11.05 -7.90 -8.21
N CYS A 153 -11.47 -9.10 -8.60
CA CYS A 153 -11.04 -9.71 -9.86
C CYS A 153 -12.19 -10.03 -10.79
N ARG A 154 -11.84 -10.33 -12.04
CA ARG A 154 -12.69 -10.92 -13.08
C ARG A 154 -12.04 -12.20 -13.61
N GLY A 155 -12.87 -13.09 -14.16
CA GLY A 155 -12.47 -14.47 -14.47
C GLY A 155 -12.15 -15.26 -13.21
#